data_AF-A0A1Y3BEE7-F1
#
_entry.id   AF-A0A1Y3BEE7-F1
#
_cell.length_a   1.000
_cell.length_b   1.000
_cell.length_c   1.000
_cell.angle_alpha   90.00
_cell.angle_beta   90.00
_cell.angle_gamma   90.00
#
_symmetry.space_group_name_H-M   'P 1'
#
loop_
_entity.id
_entity.type
_entity.pdbx_description
1 polymer ?
#
loop_
_entity_poly.entity_id
_entity_poly.type
_entity_poly.pdbx_seq_one_letter_code
_entity_poly.pdbx_strand_id
1 'polypeptide(L)'
;TYCWIHTTFSIENAWKKTVGHEVPYPGVDKATNEEKRVYHAYYQWVCFVLFFQAAFFYIPRYLWKAYEGGLIAKLTGNLNTPLGSDTNRIKLLTKYLKVYENRHDHLYYFYSFMEILNLVNVLVQMMIMNRFLGGEFTSYGWDVLNFTEWDWSVRYDPMIKVFPRLTKCTFHRYGSSGDVQKHDAMCILPINILNEKIYVILWFWFYMVAIISTITIIYRLTTLLFRSVRVSRTKAHCS
;
A
#
# COMPACT_ATOMS: atom_id res chain seq x y z
N THR A 1 25.21 -1.12 16.61
CA THR A 1 23.91 -1.09 17.32
C THR A 1 23.44 0.30 17.70
N TYR A 2 24.29 1.16 18.28
CA TYR A 2 23.91 2.54 18.67
C TYR A 2 23.20 3.31 17.54
N CYS A 3 23.81 3.36 16.35
CA CYS A 3 23.26 4.05 15.17
C CYS A 3 22.02 3.40 14.56
N TRP A 4 21.67 2.19 14.97
CA TRP A 4 20.41 1.57 14.56
C TRP A 4 19.26 2.00 15.48
N ILE A 5 19.53 2.10 16.79
CA ILE A 5 18.57 2.54 17.81
C ILE A 5 18.35 4.04 17.72
N HIS A 6 19.44 4.80 17.62
CA HIS A 6 19.42 6.23 17.39
C HIS A 6 19.22 6.53 15.91
N THR A 7 18.51 7.61 15.60
CA THR A 7 18.20 8.02 14.24
C THR A 7 19.46 8.33 13.44
N THR A 8 19.55 7.83 12.22
CA THR A 8 20.56 8.27 11.26
C THR A 8 20.05 9.49 10.48
N PHE A 9 20.93 10.17 9.76
CA PHE A 9 20.56 11.32 8.95
C PHE A 9 21.38 11.41 7.65
N SER A 10 20.82 12.11 6.68
CA SER A 10 21.50 12.55 5.45
C SER A 10 21.45 14.08 5.35
N ILE A 11 22.36 14.65 4.56
CA ILE A 11 22.43 16.11 4.32
C ILE A 11 21.78 16.44 2.98
N GLU A 12 20.83 17.37 2.98
CA GLU A 12 20.02 17.70 1.80
C GLU A 12 20.88 18.23 0.62
N ASN A 13 21.84 19.10 0.91
CA ASN A 13 22.73 19.67 -0.11
C ASN A 13 23.70 18.64 -0.70
N ALA A 14 24.01 17.58 0.06
CA ALA A 14 24.96 16.54 -0.35
C ALA A 14 24.42 15.61 -1.45
N TRP A 15 23.11 15.65 -1.72
CA TRP A 15 22.50 14.89 -2.82
C TRP A 15 22.81 15.46 -4.20
N LYS A 16 23.18 16.75 -4.28
CA LYS A 16 23.53 17.43 -5.53
C LYS A 16 25.04 17.46 -5.80
N LYS A 17 25.84 17.05 -4.82
CA LYS A 17 27.31 17.09 -4.87
C LYS A 17 27.88 15.93 -5.67
N THR A 18 29.11 16.12 -6.15
CA THR A 18 29.80 15.17 -7.01
C THR A 18 30.47 14.05 -6.22
N VAL A 19 30.07 12.80 -6.48
CA VAL A 19 30.65 11.63 -5.79
C VAL A 19 32.10 11.43 -6.23
N GLY A 20 32.99 11.16 -5.28
CA GLY A 20 34.42 10.90 -5.52
C GLY A 20 35.29 12.16 -5.58
N HIS A 21 34.69 13.34 -5.69
CA HIS A 21 35.40 14.62 -5.66
C HIS A 21 34.99 15.48 -4.46
N GLU A 22 33.69 15.75 -4.31
CA GLU A 22 33.15 16.57 -3.22
C GLU A 22 32.62 15.74 -2.05
N VAL A 23 31.98 14.60 -2.33
CA VAL A 23 31.38 13.72 -1.32
C VAL A 23 31.73 12.25 -1.58
N PRO A 24 31.86 11.42 -0.52
CA PRO A 24 32.10 9.99 -0.68
C PRO A 24 30.87 9.21 -1.15
N TYR A 25 29.66 9.70 -0.84
CA TYR A 25 28.38 9.07 -1.22
C TYR A 25 27.26 10.13 -1.25
N PRO A 26 26.23 10.00 -2.12
CA PRO A 26 25.10 10.93 -2.14
C PRO A 26 24.43 11.07 -0.77
N GLY A 27 24.22 12.32 -0.33
CA GLY A 27 23.60 12.59 0.97
C GLY A 27 24.53 12.45 2.20
N VAL A 28 25.81 12.08 2.00
CA VAL A 28 26.81 11.95 3.08
C VAL A 28 27.89 13.04 2.93
N ASP A 29 27.91 13.98 3.87
CA ASP A 29 28.88 15.08 3.88
C ASP A 29 29.26 15.50 5.33
N LYS A 30 30.19 16.45 5.44
CA LYS A 30 30.56 17.12 6.69
C LYS A 30 29.33 17.85 7.24
N ALA A 31 28.94 17.50 8.45
CA ALA A 31 27.74 18.06 9.06
C ALA A 31 28.08 19.43 9.66
N THR A 32 27.89 20.49 8.89
CA THR A 32 28.03 21.88 9.36
C THR A 32 26.74 22.32 10.09
N ASN A 33 26.78 23.38 10.89
CA ASN A 33 25.60 23.85 11.65
C ASN A 33 24.52 24.49 10.76
N GLU A 34 24.88 24.91 9.54
CA GLU A 34 23.98 25.61 8.60
C GLU A 34 23.21 24.66 7.67
N GLU A 35 23.57 23.37 7.62
CA GLU A 35 22.99 22.44 6.67
C GLU A 35 21.77 21.68 7.23
N LYS A 36 20.72 21.60 6.41
CA LYS A 36 19.49 20.89 6.75
C LYS A 36 19.72 19.37 6.75
N ARG A 37 19.49 18.77 7.92
CA ARG A 37 19.61 17.32 8.16
C ARG A 37 18.24 16.66 8.00
N VAL A 38 18.18 15.63 7.18
CA VAL A 38 17.00 14.77 7.01
C VAL A 38 17.24 13.52 7.83
N TYR A 39 16.42 13.31 8.86
CA TYR A 39 16.53 12.16 9.75
C TYR A 39 15.75 10.96 9.23
N HIS A 40 16.38 9.79 9.26
CA HIS A 40 15.83 8.53 8.81
C HIS A 40 15.61 7.64 10.03
N ALA A 41 14.36 7.51 10.46
CA ALA A 41 13.94 6.61 11.54
C ALA A 41 12.76 5.70 11.13
N TYR A 42 12.18 5.94 9.94
CA TYR A 42 10.98 5.25 9.49
C TYR A 42 11.21 3.76 9.26
N TYR A 43 12.43 3.32 8.92
CA TYR A 43 12.75 1.93 8.60
C TYR A 43 12.47 0.96 9.76
N GLN A 44 12.52 1.44 11.01
CA GLN A 44 12.15 0.66 12.20
C GLN A 44 10.65 0.33 12.23
N TRP A 45 9.83 1.20 11.63
CA TRP A 45 8.36 1.14 11.66
C TRP A 45 7.75 0.48 10.44
N VAL A 46 8.52 0.29 9.36
CA VAL A 46 8.04 -0.26 8.09
C VAL A 46 7.28 -1.58 8.28
N CYS A 47 7.83 -2.53 9.05
CA CYS A 47 7.18 -3.82 9.26
C CYS A 47 5.82 -3.68 9.96
N PHE A 48 5.71 -2.79 10.96
CA PHE A 48 4.45 -2.55 11.67
C PHE A 48 3.42 -1.87 10.76
N VAL A 49 3.85 -0.87 9.99
CA VAL A 49 2.99 -0.20 9.01
C VAL A 49 2.44 -1.24 8.05
N LEU A 50 3.29 -2.01 7.36
CA LEU A 50 2.86 -3.03 6.39
C LEU A 50 1.91 -4.07 6.99
N PHE A 51 2.15 -4.50 8.24
CA PHE A 51 1.24 -5.39 8.96
C PHE A 51 -0.15 -4.77 9.15
N PHE A 52 -0.22 -3.53 9.66
CA PHE A 52 -1.49 -2.84 9.84
C PHE A 52 -2.18 -2.56 8.50
N GLN A 53 -1.43 -2.23 7.45
CA GLN A 53 -2.01 -2.07 6.11
C GLN A 53 -2.68 -3.35 5.64
N ALA A 54 -2.00 -4.50 5.75
CA ALA A 54 -2.57 -5.79 5.40
C ALA A 54 -3.84 -6.09 6.22
N ALA A 55 -3.83 -5.78 7.52
CA ALA A 55 -5.02 -5.93 8.37
C ALA A 55 -6.18 -5.04 7.90
N PHE A 56 -5.93 -3.75 7.61
CA PHE A 56 -6.96 -2.82 7.11
C PHE A 56 -7.55 -3.25 5.76
N PHE A 57 -6.73 -3.80 4.85
CA PHE A 57 -7.23 -4.39 3.60
C PHE A 57 -8.11 -5.62 3.79
N TYR A 58 -7.97 -6.33 4.91
CA TYR A 58 -8.78 -7.50 5.23
C TYR A 58 -10.15 -7.14 5.84
N ILE A 59 -10.25 -6.00 6.53
CA ILE A 59 -11.45 -5.62 7.29
C ILE A 59 -12.74 -5.59 6.44
N PRO A 60 -12.80 -4.96 5.25
CA PRO A 60 -14.04 -4.92 4.48
C PRO A 60 -14.52 -6.31 4.05
N ARG A 61 -13.59 -7.21 3.72
CA ARG A 61 -13.90 -8.62 3.39
C ARG A 61 -14.44 -9.36 4.60
N TYR A 62 -13.83 -9.15 5.77
CA TYR A 62 -14.28 -9.76 7.02
C TYR A 62 -15.70 -9.31 7.38
N LEU A 63 -15.96 -7.99 7.34
CA LEU A 63 -17.28 -7.40 7.60
C LEU A 63 -18.34 -7.92 6.62
N TRP A 64 -18.01 -7.98 5.32
CA TRP A 64 -18.89 -8.58 4.31
C TRP A 64 -19.22 -10.04 4.64
N LYS A 65 -18.22 -10.86 4.92
CA LYS A 65 -18.43 -12.29 5.20
C LYS A 65 -19.22 -12.54 6.48
N ALA A 66 -19.00 -11.73 7.51
CA ALA A 66 -19.76 -11.78 8.75
C ALA A 66 -21.24 -11.44 8.51
N TYR A 67 -21.54 -10.43 7.69
CA TYR A 67 -22.91 -10.04 7.36
C TYR A 67 -23.60 -11.00 6.39
N GLU A 68 -22.88 -11.53 5.40
CA GLU A 68 -23.40 -12.45 4.38
C GLU A 68 -23.81 -13.81 4.97
N GLY A 69 -23.17 -14.26 6.06
CA GLY A 69 -23.54 -15.49 6.78
C GLY A 69 -23.39 -16.78 5.95
N GLY A 70 -22.57 -16.76 4.89
CA GLY A 70 -22.32 -17.93 4.02
C GLY A 70 -23.49 -18.30 3.10
N LEU A 71 -24.44 -17.40 2.88
CA LEU A 71 -25.60 -17.63 2.03
C LEU A 71 -25.24 -17.94 0.58
N ILE A 72 -24.33 -17.17 -0.03
CA ILE A 72 -23.96 -17.36 -1.45
C ILE A 72 -23.27 -18.72 -1.63
N ALA A 73 -22.38 -19.10 -0.70
CA ALA A 73 -21.71 -20.40 -0.73
C ALA A 73 -22.69 -21.58 -0.67
N LYS A 74 -23.78 -21.47 0.13
CA LYS A 74 -24.84 -22.49 0.19
C LYS A 74 -25.66 -22.56 -1.10
N LEU A 75 -25.84 -21.44 -1.80
CA LEU A 75 -26.56 -21.37 -3.08
C LEU A 75 -25.71 -21.90 -4.25
N THR A 76 -24.40 -21.64 -4.25
CA THR A 76 -23.49 -22.02 -5.35
C THR A 76 -22.91 -23.43 -5.21
N GLY A 77 -22.94 -24.03 -4.03
CA GLY A 77 -22.20 -25.26 -3.71
C GLY A 77 -22.52 -26.51 -4.54
N ASN A 78 -23.62 -26.54 -5.31
CA ASN A 78 -24.04 -27.71 -6.10
C ASN A 78 -24.71 -27.33 -7.44
N LEU A 79 -24.14 -26.36 -8.18
CA LEU A 79 -24.67 -25.92 -9.48
C LEU A 79 -24.60 -26.99 -10.60
N ASN A 80 -23.82 -28.06 -10.43
CA ASN A 80 -23.66 -29.12 -11.43
C ASN A 80 -24.73 -30.23 -11.36
N THR A 81 -25.64 -30.18 -10.39
CA THR A 81 -26.72 -31.17 -10.26
C THR A 81 -28.07 -30.57 -10.66
N PRO A 82 -28.86 -31.25 -11.51
CA PRO A 82 -30.13 -30.73 -11.98
C PRO A 82 -31.09 -30.48 -10.80
N LEU A 83 -31.67 -29.26 -10.77
CA LEU A 83 -32.50 -28.73 -9.68
C LEU A 83 -33.69 -29.62 -9.28
N GLY A 84 -34.11 -30.52 -10.16
CA GLY A 84 -35.31 -31.35 -10.01
C GLY A 84 -35.18 -32.57 -9.09
N SER A 85 -33.98 -33.02 -8.71
CA SER A 85 -33.85 -34.25 -7.91
C SER A 85 -33.99 -34.04 -6.40
N ASP A 86 -34.01 -32.80 -5.92
CA ASP A 86 -33.77 -32.49 -4.51
C ASP A 86 -34.85 -31.55 -3.96
N THR A 87 -35.91 -32.15 -3.40
CA THR A 87 -37.07 -31.43 -2.82
C THR A 87 -36.65 -30.46 -1.71
N ASN A 88 -35.53 -30.73 -1.03
CA ASN A 88 -34.94 -29.82 -0.04
C ASN A 88 -34.35 -28.56 -0.68
N ARG A 89 -33.83 -28.63 -1.91
CA ARG A 89 -33.34 -27.45 -2.65
C ARG A 89 -34.49 -26.61 -3.19
N ILE A 90 -35.56 -27.24 -3.69
CA ILE A 90 -36.77 -26.50 -4.08
C ILE A 90 -37.33 -25.76 -2.86
N LYS A 91 -37.37 -26.39 -1.68
CA LYS A 91 -37.73 -25.75 -0.40
C LYS A 91 -36.74 -24.65 0.01
N LEU A 92 -35.44 -24.83 -0.18
CA LEU A 92 -34.43 -23.81 0.13
C LEU A 92 -34.52 -22.61 -0.82
N LEU A 93 -34.73 -22.84 -2.12
CA LEU A 93 -34.87 -21.81 -3.16
C LEU A 93 -36.18 -21.06 -3.01
N THR A 94 -37.30 -21.74 -2.73
CA THR A 94 -38.58 -21.10 -2.44
C THR A 94 -38.54 -20.36 -1.11
N LYS A 95 -37.89 -20.89 -0.07
CA LYS A 95 -37.63 -20.16 1.19
C LYS A 95 -36.73 -18.95 0.94
N TYR A 96 -35.72 -19.07 0.09
CA TYR A 96 -34.87 -17.94 -0.32
C TYR A 96 -35.69 -16.88 -1.05
N LEU A 97 -36.38 -17.23 -2.15
CA LEU A 97 -37.22 -16.30 -2.92
C LEU A 97 -38.29 -15.63 -2.04
N LYS A 98 -38.94 -16.38 -1.13
CA LYS A 98 -40.01 -15.87 -0.24
C LYS A 98 -39.50 -15.03 0.93
N VAL A 99 -38.29 -15.31 1.44
CA VAL A 99 -37.63 -14.48 2.48
C VAL A 99 -36.98 -13.23 1.88
N TYR A 100 -36.53 -13.31 0.62
CA TYR A 100 -35.80 -12.24 -0.06
C TYR A 100 -36.65 -11.38 -1.01
N GLU A 101 -37.93 -11.73 -1.24
CA GLU A 101 -38.90 -11.02 -2.09
C GLU A 101 -38.97 -9.50 -1.85
N ASN A 102 -38.58 -9.03 -0.66
CA ASN A 102 -38.47 -7.60 -0.29
C ASN A 102 -37.17 -7.22 0.47
N ARG A 103 -36.16 -8.10 0.54
CA ARG A 103 -34.85 -7.82 1.22
C ARG A 103 -33.65 -7.82 0.29
N HIS A 104 -33.84 -8.04 -1.01
CA HIS A 104 -32.77 -8.00 -2.01
C HIS A 104 -31.95 -6.70 -1.97
N ASP A 105 -32.60 -5.60 -1.61
CA ASP A 105 -32.00 -4.27 -1.52
C ASP A 105 -30.94 -4.18 -0.42
N HIS A 106 -31.22 -4.61 0.81
CA HIS A 106 -30.28 -4.42 1.93
C HIS A 106 -28.96 -5.19 1.76
N LEU A 107 -28.99 -6.45 1.32
CA LEU A 107 -27.76 -7.24 1.12
C LEU A 107 -26.93 -6.66 -0.03
N TYR A 108 -27.60 -6.23 -1.10
CA TYR A 108 -26.96 -5.61 -2.24
C TYR A 108 -26.37 -4.23 -1.90
N TYR A 109 -27.13 -3.36 -1.20
CA TYR A 109 -26.64 -2.06 -0.74
C TYR A 109 -25.47 -2.20 0.24
N PHE A 110 -25.51 -3.18 1.14
CA PHE A 110 -24.40 -3.46 2.04
C PHE A 110 -23.15 -3.93 1.28
N TYR A 111 -23.32 -4.79 0.26
CA TYR A 111 -22.23 -5.20 -0.61
C TYR A 111 -21.60 -4.02 -1.35
N SER A 112 -22.43 -3.17 -1.99
CA SER A 112 -21.96 -1.97 -2.68
C SER A 112 -21.29 -0.98 -1.72
N PHE A 113 -21.77 -0.87 -0.49
CA PHE A 113 -21.12 -0.08 0.56
C PHE A 113 -19.73 -0.63 0.92
N MET A 114 -19.57 -1.96 1.01
CA MET A 114 -18.25 -2.58 1.22
C MET A 114 -17.30 -2.37 0.03
N GLU A 115 -17.80 -2.37 -1.20
CA GLU A 115 -17.00 -2.00 -2.39
C GLU A 115 -16.51 -0.55 -2.32
N ILE A 116 -17.37 0.40 -1.93
CA ILE A 116 -16.97 1.80 -1.71
C ILE A 116 -15.94 1.89 -0.58
N LEU A 117 -16.16 1.18 0.53
CA LEU A 117 -15.22 1.15 1.66
C LEU A 117 -13.85 0.59 1.24
N ASN A 118 -13.80 -0.40 0.34
CA ASN A 118 -12.55 -0.89 -0.23
C ASN A 118 -11.80 0.20 -1.03
N LEU A 119 -12.51 0.96 -1.88
CA LEU A 119 -11.90 2.08 -2.60
C LEU A 119 -11.38 3.15 -1.64
N VAL A 120 -12.19 3.55 -0.67
CA VAL A 120 -11.79 4.52 0.37
C VAL A 120 -10.57 4.01 1.13
N ASN A 121 -10.54 2.72 1.49
CA ASN A 121 -9.39 2.13 2.16
C ASN A 121 -8.13 2.21 1.30
N VAL A 122 -8.18 1.86 0.01
CA VAL A 122 -7.01 2.01 -0.89
C VAL A 122 -6.51 3.46 -0.91
N LEU A 123 -7.42 4.44 -1.06
CA LEU A 123 -7.05 5.85 -1.10
C LEU A 123 -6.43 6.33 0.22
N VAL A 124 -7.01 5.95 1.36
CA VAL A 124 -6.47 6.26 2.69
C VAL A 124 -5.09 5.61 2.87
N GLN A 125 -4.90 4.36 2.45
CA GLN A 125 -3.61 3.69 2.52
C GLN A 125 -2.54 4.39 1.65
N MET A 126 -2.90 4.85 0.46
CA MET A 126 -2.02 5.67 -0.36
C MET A 126 -1.64 6.99 0.32
N MET A 127 -2.59 7.66 0.98
CA MET A 127 -2.31 8.90 1.73
C MET A 127 -1.39 8.65 2.94
N ILE A 128 -1.64 7.56 3.70
CA ILE A 128 -0.79 7.14 4.80
C ILE A 128 0.63 6.88 4.30
N MET A 129 0.77 6.19 3.16
CA MET A 129 2.07 5.93 2.57
C MET A 129 2.79 7.20 2.11
N ASN A 130 2.05 8.12 1.48
CA ASN A 130 2.60 9.40 1.07
C ASN A 130 3.11 10.20 2.27
N ARG A 131 2.35 10.22 3.37
CA ARG A 131 2.80 10.89 4.61
C ARG A 131 3.99 10.17 5.25
N PHE A 132 4.01 8.85 5.24
CA PHE A 132 5.09 8.04 5.82
C PHE A 132 6.43 8.25 5.13
N LEU A 133 6.42 8.42 3.80
CA LEU A 133 7.62 8.68 2.98
C LEU A 133 7.91 10.17 2.75
N GLY A 134 7.30 11.07 3.53
CA GLY A 134 7.60 12.50 3.45
C GLY A 134 7.04 13.24 2.23
N GLY A 135 6.02 12.67 1.58
CA GLY A 135 5.32 13.27 0.43
C GLY A 135 5.76 12.77 -0.94
N GLU A 136 6.74 11.86 -0.98
CA GLU A 136 7.36 11.37 -2.22
C GLU A 136 6.67 10.12 -2.79
N PHE A 137 5.73 9.50 -2.08
CA PHE A 137 5.13 8.23 -2.52
C PHE A 137 4.30 8.39 -3.80
N THR A 138 3.57 9.50 -3.97
CA THR A 138 2.66 9.67 -5.11
C THR A 138 3.41 9.65 -6.45
N SER A 139 4.55 10.33 -6.55
CA SER A 139 5.37 10.38 -7.77
C SER A 139 6.34 9.20 -7.89
N TYR A 140 6.59 8.48 -6.79
CA TYR A 140 7.66 7.49 -6.68
C TYR A 140 7.76 6.51 -7.86
N GLY A 141 6.68 5.83 -8.23
CA GLY A 141 6.73 4.84 -9.33
C GLY A 141 6.99 5.46 -10.70
N TRP A 142 6.46 6.67 -10.95
CA TRP A 142 6.76 7.42 -12.18
C TRP A 142 8.21 7.88 -12.22
N ASP A 143 8.75 8.36 -11.09
CA ASP A 143 10.15 8.78 -10.98
C ASP A 143 11.11 7.61 -11.25
N VAL A 144 10.74 6.41 -10.77
CA VAL A 144 11.51 5.17 -11.03
C VAL A 144 11.40 4.73 -12.50
N LEU A 145 10.22 4.84 -13.13
CA LEU A 145 10.05 4.49 -14.55
C LEU A 145 10.74 5.46 -15.49
N ASN A 146 10.74 6.76 -15.19
CA ASN A 146 11.43 7.76 -16.01
C ASN A 146 12.96 7.60 -15.93
N PHE A 147 13.45 6.90 -14.91
CA PHE A 147 14.84 6.49 -14.76
C PHE A 147 15.07 5.14 -15.47
N THR A 148 14.78 5.05 -16.77
CA THR A 148 14.79 3.79 -17.55
C THR A 148 16.17 3.25 -17.92
N GLU A 149 17.28 3.91 -17.61
CA GLU A 149 18.61 3.31 -17.81
C GLU A 149 19.49 3.56 -16.59
N TRP A 150 20.12 2.48 -16.12
CA TRP A 150 21.12 2.43 -15.06
C TRP A 150 22.40 3.15 -15.50
N ASP A 151 22.31 4.43 -15.78
CA ASP A 151 23.48 5.23 -16.02
C ASP A 151 24.15 5.48 -14.66
N TRP A 152 25.18 4.68 -14.37
CA TRP A 152 26.01 4.80 -13.17
C TRP A 152 26.66 6.19 -13.05
N SER A 153 26.64 7.00 -14.12
CA SER A 153 27.13 8.38 -14.14
C SER A 153 26.13 9.40 -13.60
N VAL A 154 24.83 9.06 -13.52
CA VAL A 154 23.78 9.96 -13.02
C VAL A 154 23.74 9.91 -11.50
N ARG A 155 24.10 11.05 -10.89
CA ARG A 155 24.34 11.21 -9.44
C ARG A 155 23.09 11.12 -8.55
N TYR A 156 21.90 10.99 -9.12
CA TYR A 156 20.63 11.10 -8.40
C TYR A 156 19.68 9.95 -8.77
N ASP A 157 19.70 8.90 -7.96
CA ASP A 157 18.73 7.80 -8.01
C ASP A 157 17.52 8.16 -7.11
N PRO A 158 16.29 8.26 -7.65
CA PRO A 158 15.09 8.54 -6.87
C PRO A 158 14.83 7.49 -5.78
N MET A 159 15.30 6.25 -5.97
CA MET A 159 15.20 5.19 -4.95
C MET A 159 16.05 5.50 -3.72
N ILE A 160 17.29 5.99 -3.92
CA ILE A 160 18.24 6.26 -2.83
C ILE A 160 17.83 7.53 -2.06
N LYS A 161 17.17 8.49 -2.72
CA LYS A 161 16.63 9.70 -2.05
C LYS A 161 15.60 9.35 -0.97
N VAL A 162 14.68 8.44 -1.28
CA VAL A 162 13.63 7.99 -0.35
C VAL A 162 14.17 6.93 0.62
N PHE A 163 14.95 5.98 0.11
CA PHE A 163 15.52 4.86 0.87
C PHE A 163 17.05 4.86 0.79
N PRO A 164 17.74 5.72 1.56
CA PRO A 164 19.19 5.78 1.52
C PRO A 164 19.81 4.48 2.04
N ARG A 165 20.70 3.89 1.24
CA ARG A 165 21.46 2.68 1.60
C ARG A 165 22.63 2.98 2.52
N LEU A 166 23.11 4.22 2.54
CA LEU A 166 24.18 4.74 3.38
C LEU A 166 23.75 6.06 4.02
N THR A 167 23.96 6.19 5.32
CA THR A 167 23.61 7.40 6.09
C THR A 167 24.68 7.72 7.13
N LYS A 168 24.57 8.90 7.74
CA LYS A 168 25.47 9.37 8.79
C LYS A 168 24.83 9.19 10.17
N CYS A 169 25.63 8.85 11.15
CA CYS A 169 25.23 8.75 12.56
C CYS A 169 26.27 9.47 13.42
N THR A 170 25.79 10.21 14.41
CA THR A 170 26.65 10.90 15.38
C THR A 170 26.46 10.26 16.74
N PHE A 171 27.53 9.74 17.35
CA PHE A 171 27.50 9.21 18.71
C PHE A 171 28.44 10.00 19.61
N HIS A 172 28.07 10.11 20.88
CA HIS A 172 28.81 10.85 21.88
C HIS A 172 29.49 9.87 22.83
N ARG A 173 30.79 10.04 23.05
CA ARG A 173 31.59 9.21 23.96
C ARG A 173 32.41 10.11 24.88
N TYR A 174 32.61 9.70 26.11
CA TYR A 174 33.53 10.36 27.03
C TYR A 174 34.99 10.07 26.64
N GLY A 175 35.78 11.13 26.45
CA GLY A 175 37.22 11.03 26.25
C GLY A 175 37.97 10.75 27.56
N SER A 176 39.29 10.57 27.49
CA SER A 176 40.13 10.27 28.67
C SER A 176 40.07 11.35 29.76
N SER A 177 39.76 12.61 29.39
CA SER A 177 39.60 13.73 30.32
C SER A 177 38.19 13.86 30.92
N GLY A 178 37.24 13.01 30.53
CA GLY A 178 35.84 13.11 30.96
C GLY A 178 34.96 14.06 30.12
N ASP A 179 35.53 14.77 29.14
CA ASP A 179 34.76 15.59 28.20
C ASP A 179 34.00 14.75 27.17
N VAL A 180 32.83 15.23 26.76
CA VAL A 180 32.00 14.60 25.73
C VAL A 180 32.58 14.88 24.34
N GLN A 181 33.06 13.83 23.68
CA GLN A 181 33.56 13.88 22.31
C GLN A 181 32.52 13.32 21.34
N LYS A 182 32.36 13.99 20.19
CA LYS A 182 31.43 13.62 19.13
C LYS A 182 32.18 12.86 18.04
N HIS A 183 31.67 11.68 17.69
CA HIS A 183 32.18 10.86 16.60
C HIS A 183 31.10 10.65 15.54
N ASP A 184 31.49 10.90 14.29
CA ASP A 184 30.65 10.70 13.13
C ASP A 184 31.01 9.37 12.46
N ALA A 185 30.02 8.51 12.22
CA ALA A 185 30.18 7.25 11.53
C ALA A 185 29.28 7.17 10.29
N MET A 186 29.77 6.49 9.25
CA MET A 186 28.97 6.10 8.09
C MET A 186 28.32 4.73 8.38
N CYS A 187 27.03 4.61 8.12
CA CYS A 187 26.24 3.42 8.39
C CYS A 187 25.59 2.92 7.10
N ILE A 188 25.80 1.64 6.77
CA ILE A 188 25.05 0.94 5.73
C ILE A 188 23.72 0.49 6.35
N LEU A 189 22.62 0.67 5.61
CA LEU A 189 21.27 0.24 6.00
C LEU A 189 20.77 -0.85 5.04
N PRO A 190 21.10 -2.14 5.30
CA PRO A 190 20.68 -3.24 4.43
C PRO A 190 19.15 -3.35 4.32
N ILE A 191 18.41 -2.99 5.37
CA ILE A 191 16.94 -3.00 5.37
C ILE A 191 16.36 -2.09 4.28
N ASN A 192 17.03 -0.98 3.97
CA ASN A 192 16.56 -0.03 2.97
C ASN A 192 16.70 -0.58 1.53
N ILE A 193 17.64 -1.50 1.29
CA ILE A 193 17.77 -2.21 0.01
C ILE A 193 16.54 -3.09 -0.27
N LEU A 194 15.96 -3.69 0.77
CA LEU A 194 14.72 -4.44 0.64
C LEU A 194 13.52 -3.49 0.52
N ASN A 195 13.46 -2.45 1.35
CA ASN A 195 12.36 -1.49 1.35
C ASN A 195 12.21 -0.79 0.00
N GLU A 196 13.31 -0.36 -0.64
CA GLU A 196 13.24 0.30 -1.95
C GLU A 196 12.57 -0.58 -3.01
N LYS A 197 12.71 -1.91 -2.95
CA LYS A 197 12.08 -2.82 -3.92
C LYS A 197 10.62 -3.10 -3.56
N ILE A 198 10.35 -3.34 -2.28
CA ILE A 198 8.99 -3.58 -1.77
C ILE A 198 8.09 -2.37 -2.07
N TYR A 199 8.56 -1.15 -1.82
CA TYR A 199 7.75 0.06 -2.02
C TYR A 199 7.50 0.39 -3.49
N VAL A 200 8.41 0.04 -4.40
CA VAL A 200 8.13 0.14 -5.84
C VAL A 200 7.01 -0.81 -6.24
N ILE A 201 7.08 -2.07 -5.80
CA ILE A 201 6.04 -3.07 -6.09
C ILE A 201 4.69 -2.64 -5.48
N LEU A 202 4.69 -2.18 -4.23
CA LEU A 202 3.48 -1.70 -3.54
C LEU A 202 2.86 -0.49 -4.24
N TRP A 203 3.67 0.42 -4.79
CA TRP A 203 3.16 1.57 -5.54
C TRP A 203 2.34 1.12 -6.75
N PHE A 204 2.90 0.27 -7.60
CA PHE A 204 2.18 -0.26 -8.77
C PHE A 204 0.93 -1.04 -8.35
N TRP A 205 1.05 -1.83 -7.29
CA TRP A 205 -0.05 -2.61 -6.74
C TRP A 205 -1.22 -1.72 -6.27
N PHE A 206 -0.96 -0.66 -5.50
CA PHE A 206 -2.01 0.24 -5.01
C PHE A 206 -2.70 0.98 -6.14
N TYR A 207 -1.96 1.49 -7.12
CA TYR A 207 -2.58 2.13 -8.30
C TYR A 207 -3.42 1.14 -9.12
N MET A 208 -2.92 -0.08 -9.35
CA MET A 208 -3.68 -1.11 -10.04
C MET A 208 -4.98 -1.46 -9.29
N VAL A 209 -4.91 -1.70 -7.98
CA VAL A 209 -6.08 -2.01 -7.15
C VAL A 209 -7.05 -0.84 -7.11
N ALA A 210 -6.58 0.42 -7.04
CA ALA A 210 -7.43 1.61 -7.10
C ALA A 210 -8.18 1.71 -8.43
N ILE A 211 -7.50 1.49 -9.56
CA ILE A 211 -8.10 1.53 -10.90
C ILE A 211 -9.16 0.42 -11.04
N ILE A 212 -8.81 -0.83 -10.70
CA ILE A 212 -9.76 -1.96 -10.78
C ILE A 212 -10.98 -1.73 -9.88
N SER A 213 -10.77 -1.21 -8.66
CA SER A 213 -11.86 -0.91 -7.72
C SER A 213 -12.77 0.19 -8.26
N THR A 214 -12.19 1.24 -8.85
CA THR A 214 -12.94 2.34 -9.47
C THR A 214 -13.77 1.85 -10.66
N ILE A 215 -13.19 1.04 -11.55
CA ILE A 215 -13.92 0.43 -12.68
C ILE A 215 -15.08 -0.42 -12.17
N THR A 216 -14.85 -1.23 -11.13
CA THR A 216 -15.88 -2.08 -10.52
C THR A 216 -17.03 -1.24 -9.96
N ILE A 217 -16.74 -0.15 -9.24
CA ILE A 217 -17.76 0.75 -8.70
C ILE A 217 -18.55 1.45 -9.81
N ILE A 218 -17.89 1.91 -10.88
CA ILE A 218 -18.57 2.51 -12.04
C ILE A 218 -19.50 1.48 -12.70
N TYR A 219 -19.03 0.25 -12.92
CA TYR A 219 -19.85 -0.83 -13.45
C TYR A 219 -21.06 -1.12 -12.56
N ARG A 220 -20.89 -1.08 -11.23
CA ARG A 220 -21.99 -1.30 -10.29
C ARG A 220 -22.99 -0.15 -10.32
N LEU A 221 -22.52 1.09 -10.30
CA LEU A 221 -23.35 2.29 -10.38
C LEU A 221 -24.20 2.31 -11.66
N THR A 222 -23.63 1.93 -12.80
CA THR A 222 -24.38 1.81 -14.06
C THR A 222 -25.46 0.73 -13.98
N THR A 223 -25.19 -0.43 -13.37
CA THR A 223 -26.21 -1.46 -13.17
C THR A 223 -27.31 -1.09 -12.16
N LEU A 224 -27.05 -0.14 -11.26
CA LEU A 224 -28.01 0.41 -10.31
C LEU A 224 -28.93 1.45 -10.94
N LEU A 225 -28.34 2.41 -11.66
CA LEU A 225 -29.08 3.52 -12.27
C LEU A 225 -29.88 3.09 -13.51
N PHE A 226 -29.34 2.16 -14.30
CA PHE A 226 -29.96 1.73 -15.56
C PHE A 226 -30.60 0.35 -15.44
N ARG A 227 -31.91 0.32 -15.20
CA ARG A 227 -32.71 -0.91 -15.20
C ARG A 227 -32.60 -1.69 -16.53
N SER A 228 -32.41 -1.00 -17.65
CA SER A 228 -32.20 -1.58 -18.98
C SER A 228 -30.94 -2.44 -19.06
N VAL A 229 -29.80 -1.96 -18.53
CA VAL A 229 -28.53 -2.70 -18.50
C VAL A 229 -28.65 -3.95 -17.61
N ARG A 230 -29.33 -3.81 -16.47
CA ARG A 230 -29.60 -4.95 -15.56
C ARG A 230 -30.40 -6.05 -16.25
N VAL A 231 -31.50 -5.67 -16.93
CA VAL A 231 -32.39 -6.61 -17.63
C VAL A 231 -31.68 -7.27 -18.82
N SER A 232 -30.94 -6.49 -19.62
CA SER A 232 -30.20 -7.00 -20.78
C SER A 232 -29.15 -8.03 -20.37
N ARG A 233 -28.47 -7.83 -19.23
CA ARG A 233 -27.49 -8.78 -18.70
C ARG A 233 -28.12 -10.09 -18.23
N THR A 234 -29.26 -10.04 -17.53
CA THR A 234 -30.00 -11.26 -17.16
C THR A 234 -30.48 -12.03 -18.38
N LYS A 235 -30.91 -11.34 -19.45
CA LYS A 235 -31.31 -12.00 -20.70
C LYS A 235 -30.11 -12.68 -21.39
N ALA A 236 -28.95 -12.02 -21.46
CA ALA A 236 -27.75 -12.56 -22.09
C ALA A 236 -27.16 -13.80 -21.38
N HIS A 237 -27.40 -13.98 -20.08
CA HIS A 237 -26.94 -15.16 -19.33
C HIS A 237 -27.97 -16.29 -19.22
N CYS A 238 -29.24 -16.03 -19.55
CA CYS A 238 -30.31 -17.02 -19.56
C CYS A 238 -30.68 -17.51 -20.97
N SER A 239 -30.02 -16.96 -22.01
CA SER A 239 -30.10 -17.43 -23.41
C SER A 239 -28.90 -18.30 -23.70
#